data_AF-A0A7L8V4Z7-F1
#
_entry.id   AF-A0A7L8V4Z7-F1
#
_cell.length_a   1.000
_cell.length_b   1.000
_cell.length_c   1.000
_cell.angle_alpha   90.00
_cell.angle_beta   90.00
_cell.angle_gamma   90.00
#
_symmetry.space_group_name_H-M   'P 1'
#
loop_
_entity.id
_entity.type
_entity.pdbx_description
1 polymer ?
#
loop_
_entity_poly.entity_id
_entity_poly.type
_entity_poly.pdbx_seq_one_letter_code
_entity_poly.pdbx_strand_id
1 'polypeptide(L)'
;MSIIGKCPYCKDGIVSYEKKLVRGKNTKVYTCNNASWKTEDGEMFELSPDASCSFRIWGNSLLRWGKRGIGVAEVKKLLNGEDVIVQLYSFTAKKEYYKYISLDREYGISVVWDIDVEDKI
;
A
#
# COMPACT_ATOMS: atom_id res chain seq x y z
N MET A 1 2.92 -18.35 0.19
CA MET A 1 2.02 -17.18 0.26
C MET A 1 1.92 -16.78 1.72
N SER A 2 2.26 -15.54 2.08
CA SER A 2 2.23 -15.10 3.48
C SER A 2 1.02 -14.19 3.69
N ILE A 3 0.08 -14.64 4.51
CA ILE A 3 -1.12 -13.91 4.90
C ILE A 3 -0.71 -12.75 5.82
N ILE A 4 -1.19 -11.54 5.52
CA ILE A 4 -0.86 -10.32 6.27
C ILE A 4 -2.00 -9.86 7.16
N GLY A 5 -3.24 -10.01 6.71
CA GLY A 5 -4.42 -9.59 7.48
C GLY A 5 -5.71 -9.83 6.72
N LYS A 6 -6.83 -9.36 7.28
CA LYS A 6 -8.13 -9.36 6.62
C LYS A 6 -8.23 -8.22 5.61
N CYS A 7 -9.00 -8.41 4.56
CA CYS A 7 -9.33 -7.34 3.63
C CYS A 7 -10.29 -6.35 4.31
N PRO A 8 -10.01 -5.04 4.29
CA PRO A 8 -10.88 -4.04 4.88
C PRO A 8 -12.20 -3.85 4.11
N TYR A 9 -12.27 -4.33 2.86
CA TYR A 9 -13.40 -4.12 1.95
C TYR A 9 -14.18 -5.40 1.62
N CYS A 10 -13.79 -6.55 2.17
CA CYS A 10 -14.46 -7.82 1.95
C CYS A 10 -14.70 -8.54 3.28
N LYS A 11 -15.90 -9.11 3.45
CA LYS A 11 -16.26 -9.84 4.68
C LYS A 11 -15.33 -11.02 4.96
N ASP A 12 -15.01 -11.79 3.92
CA ASP A 12 -14.21 -13.02 4.01
C ASP A 12 -12.88 -12.91 3.25
N GLY A 13 -12.49 -11.68 2.88
CA GLY A 13 -11.27 -11.44 2.11
C GLY A 13 -10.03 -11.50 2.98
N ILE A 14 -8.96 -12.07 2.43
CA ILE A 14 -7.65 -12.16 3.07
C ILE A 14 -6.64 -11.43 2.20
N VAL A 15 -5.82 -10.58 2.82
CA VAL A 15 -4.72 -9.88 2.16
C VAL A 15 -3.46 -10.71 2.32
N SER A 16 -2.83 -11.03 1.20
CA SER A 16 -1.50 -11.65 1.15
C SER A 16 -0.58 -10.78 0.31
N TYR A 17 0.73 -11.04 0.35
CA TYR A 17 1.67 -10.36 -0.52
C TYR A 17 2.47 -11.31 -1.40
N GLU A 18 2.85 -10.77 -2.55
CA GLU A 18 3.79 -11.37 -3.49
C GLU A 18 4.80 -10.32 -3.94
N LYS A 19 5.91 -10.76 -4.55
CA LYS A 19 6.87 -9.86 -5.21
C LYS A 19 6.50 -9.78 -6.68
N LYS A 20 6.37 -8.57 -7.23
CA LYS A 20 6.20 -8.33 -8.66
C LYS A 20 7.32 -7.46 -9.19
N LEU A 21 7.69 -7.72 -10.44
CA LEU A 21 8.54 -6.83 -11.22
C LEU A 21 7.63 -5.84 -11.94
N VAL A 22 7.74 -4.56 -11.61
CA VAL A 22 6.98 -3.49 -12.25
C VAL A 22 7.96 -2.47 -12.80
N ARG A 23 7.94 -2.25 -14.12
CA ARG A 23 8.87 -1.34 -14.82
C ARG A 23 10.35 -1.61 -14.46
N GLY A 24 10.73 -2.88 -14.45
CA GLY A 24 12.10 -3.33 -14.12
C GLY A 24 12.50 -3.19 -12.64
N LYS A 25 11.58 -2.82 -11.74
CA LYS A 25 11.84 -2.71 -10.30
C LYS A 25 11.02 -3.72 -9.51
N ASN A 26 11.69 -4.44 -8.61
CA ASN A 26 11.02 -5.36 -7.70
C ASN A 26 10.24 -4.56 -6.64
N THR A 27 8.94 -4.84 -6.53
CA THR A 27 8.08 -4.28 -5.50
C THR A 27 7.24 -5.39 -4.87
N LYS A 28 6.78 -5.18 -3.64
CA LYS A 28 5.76 -6.04 -3.05
C LYS A 28 4.40 -5.54 -3.52
N VAL A 29 3.46 -6.43 -3.76
CA VAL A 29 2.05 -6.06 -3.90
C VAL A 29 1.25 -6.85 -2.87
N TYR A 30 0.41 -6.14 -2.13
CA TYR A 30 -0.48 -6.72 -1.15
C TYR A 30 -1.87 -6.72 -1.76
N THR A 31 -2.50 -7.88 -1.90
CA THR A 31 -3.73 -8.02 -2.67
C THR A 31 -4.73 -8.88 -1.90
N CYS A 32 -6.01 -8.52 -1.95
CA CYS A 32 -7.08 -9.38 -1.47
C CYS A 32 -7.18 -10.64 -2.35
N ASN A 33 -7.38 -11.82 -1.76
CA ASN A 33 -7.66 -13.06 -2.49
C ASN A 33 -8.89 -12.99 -3.43
N ASN A 34 -9.86 -12.11 -3.13
CA ASN A 34 -11.03 -11.87 -3.97
C ASN A 34 -10.76 -10.89 -5.14
N ALA A 35 -9.56 -10.33 -5.20
CA ALA A 35 -9.11 -9.49 -6.30
C ALA A 35 -8.23 -10.28 -7.26
N SER A 36 -8.57 -10.21 -8.55
CA SER A 36 -7.84 -10.89 -9.62
C SER A 36 -7.41 -9.86 -10.66
N TRP A 37 -6.13 -9.84 -11.00
CA TRP A 37 -5.54 -8.85 -11.91
C TRP A 37 -4.90 -9.54 -13.10
N LYS A 38 -5.27 -9.12 -14.31
CA LYS A 38 -4.64 -9.53 -15.56
C LYS A 38 -3.58 -8.51 -15.96
N THR A 39 -2.48 -9.00 -16.49
CA THR A 39 -1.39 -8.18 -17.03
C THR A 39 -0.74 -8.96 -18.18
N GLU A 40 -0.49 -8.30 -19.30
CA GLU A 40 0.17 -8.92 -20.46
C GLU A 40 1.68 -8.77 -20.34
N ASP A 41 2.15 -7.54 -20.12
CA ASP A 41 3.59 -7.20 -20.11
C ASP A 41 4.11 -6.77 -18.72
N GLY A 42 3.30 -6.85 -17.66
CA GLY A 42 3.67 -6.38 -16.33
C GLY A 42 3.68 -4.85 -16.17
N GLU A 43 3.19 -4.12 -17.17
CA GLU A 43 3.11 -2.66 -17.19
C GLU A 43 1.73 -2.15 -16.80
N MET A 44 0.67 -2.77 -17.33
CA MET A 44 -0.73 -2.47 -17.01
C MET A 44 -1.37 -3.66 -16.30
N PHE A 45 -2.12 -3.36 -15.25
CA PHE A 45 -2.83 -4.35 -14.45
C PHE A 45 -4.31 -4.03 -14.48
N GLU A 46 -5.07 -4.80 -15.24
CA GLU A 46 -6.51 -4.67 -15.37
C GLU A 46 -7.21 -5.61 -14.40
N LEU A 47 -8.28 -5.11 -13.78
CA LEU A 47 -9.08 -5.93 -12.89
C LEU A 47 -9.88 -6.93 -13.73
N SER A 48 -9.82 -8.21 -13.36
CA SER A 48 -10.59 -9.24 -14.06
C SER A 48 -12.09 -9.03 -13.82
N PRO A 49 -12.96 -9.26 -14.81
CA PRO A 49 -14.41 -9.06 -14.66
C PRO A 49 -15.05 -9.99 -13.62
N ASP A 50 -14.41 -11.11 -13.29
CA ASP A 50 -14.80 -12.06 -12.25
C ASP A 50 -14.38 -11.63 -10.83
N ALA A 51 -13.56 -10.58 -10.69
CA ALA A 51 -13.08 -10.13 -9.38
C ALA A 51 -14.20 -9.44 -8.59
N SER A 52 -14.45 -9.90 -7.37
CA SER A 52 -15.40 -9.26 -6.44
C SER A 52 -14.76 -8.18 -5.55
N CYS A 53 -13.43 -8.02 -5.65
CA CYS A 53 -12.67 -7.01 -4.95
C CYS A 53 -11.63 -6.39 -5.89
N SER A 54 -11.29 -5.12 -5.65
CA SER A 54 -10.21 -4.40 -6.35
C SER A 54 -9.10 -3.93 -5.39
N PHE A 55 -9.14 -4.37 -4.14
CA PHE A 55 -8.21 -3.87 -3.14
C PHE A 55 -6.79 -4.40 -3.37
N ARG A 56 -5.86 -3.46 -3.51
CA ARG A 56 -4.43 -3.73 -3.54
C ARG A 56 -3.64 -2.58 -2.93
N ILE A 57 -2.47 -2.88 -2.39
CA ILE A 57 -1.47 -1.89 -1.97
C ILE A 57 -0.19 -2.20 -2.74
N TRP A 58 0.34 -1.20 -3.43
CA TRP A 58 1.64 -1.30 -4.05
C TRP A 58 2.73 -0.93 -3.04
N GLY A 59 3.78 -1.75 -2.98
CA GLY A 59 4.95 -1.53 -2.12
C GLY A 59 5.56 -0.15 -2.31
N ASN A 60 5.49 0.38 -3.53
CA ASN A 60 6.01 1.67 -3.95
C ASN A 60 4.92 2.76 -4.00
N SER A 61 3.73 2.57 -3.40
CA SER A 61 2.67 3.60 -3.38
C SER A 61 3.16 4.94 -2.83
N LEU A 62 4.13 4.92 -1.90
CA LEU A 62 4.66 6.13 -1.27
C LEU A 62 5.90 6.74 -1.97
N LEU A 63 6.28 6.23 -3.15
CA LEU A 63 7.50 6.65 -3.83
C LEU A 63 7.51 8.13 -4.20
N ARG A 64 6.33 8.69 -4.55
CA ARG A 64 6.18 10.12 -4.86
C ARG A 64 6.47 11.05 -3.68
N TRP A 65 6.42 10.53 -2.45
CA TRP A 65 6.77 11.26 -1.22
C TRP A 65 8.13 10.82 -0.66
N GLY A 66 8.97 10.20 -1.49
CA GLY A 66 10.36 9.88 -1.15
C GLY A 66 10.56 8.57 -0.37
N LYS A 67 9.48 7.85 -0.02
CA LYS A 67 9.59 6.54 0.64
C LYS A 67 9.62 5.41 -0.39
N ARG A 68 10.75 4.70 -0.47
CA ARG A 68 11.01 3.66 -1.49
C ARG A 68 10.10 2.45 -1.40
N GLY A 69 9.60 2.13 -0.20
CA GLY A 69 8.85 0.90 0.04
C GLY A 69 8.03 0.94 1.31
N ILE A 70 6.86 0.30 1.29
CA ILE A 70 6.09 -0.06 2.47
C ILE A 70 6.31 -1.53 2.84
N GLY A 71 6.69 -1.75 4.09
CA GLY A 71 6.99 -3.04 4.68
C GLY A 71 5.74 -3.82 5.09
N VAL A 72 5.95 -5.09 5.37
CA VAL A 72 4.88 -6.01 5.79
C VAL A 72 4.31 -5.59 7.14
N ALA A 73 5.16 -5.13 8.06
CA ALA A 73 4.73 -4.68 9.38
C ALA A 73 3.82 -3.45 9.32
N GLU A 74 4.15 -2.47 8.48
CA GLU A 74 3.33 -1.27 8.27
C GLU A 74 1.95 -1.64 7.70
N VAL A 75 1.90 -2.51 6.69
CA VAL A 75 0.63 -2.99 6.13
C VAL A 75 -0.17 -3.79 7.15
N LYS A 76 0.47 -4.64 7.95
CA LYS A 76 -0.22 -5.40 8.99
C LYS A 76 -0.90 -4.48 10.02
N LYS A 77 -0.22 -3.43 10.46
CA LYS A 77 -0.78 -2.41 11.36
C LYS A 77 -1.98 -1.69 10.73
N LEU A 78 -1.83 -1.25 9.48
CA LEU A 78 -2.93 -0.62 8.73
C LEU A 78 -4.18 -1.53 8.64
N LEU A 79 -4.00 -2.81 8.32
CA LEU A 79 -5.10 -3.77 8.23
C LEU A 79 -5.74 -4.09 9.58
N ASN A 80 -5.02 -3.88 10.69
CA ASN A 80 -5.57 -3.99 12.04
C ASN A 80 -6.31 -2.72 12.49
N GLY A 81 -6.32 -1.65 11.68
CA GLY A 81 -6.89 -0.35 12.05
C GLY A 81 -6.01 0.45 13.01
N GLU A 82 -4.72 0.12 13.11
CA GLU A 82 -3.75 0.89 13.89
C GLU A 82 -3.26 2.10 13.09
N ASP A 83 -2.97 3.19 13.80
CA ASP A 83 -2.33 4.36 13.20
C ASP A 83 -0.89 4.04 12.79
N VAL A 84 -0.54 4.35 11.55
CA VAL A 84 0.81 4.14 11.01
C VAL A 84 1.42 5.46 10.60
N ILE A 85 2.50 5.83 11.30
CA ILE A 85 3.36 6.95 10.96
C ILE A 85 4.46 6.45 10.04
N VAL A 86 4.69 7.18 8.94
CA VAL A 86 5.78 6.90 8.01
C VAL A 86 6.71 8.10 7.87
N GLN A 87 7.99 7.81 7.77
CA GLN A 87 9.02 8.78 7.39
C GLN A 87 8.98 8.99 5.87
N LEU A 88 8.82 10.24 5.46
CA LEU A 88 8.77 10.70 4.08
C LEU A 88 9.91 11.70 3.84
N TYR A 89 10.22 11.97 2.57
CA TYR A 89 11.27 12.91 2.17
C TYR A 89 10.73 13.94 1.18
N SER A 90 10.87 15.22 1.53
CA SER A 90 10.49 16.33 0.65
C SER A 90 11.66 16.70 -0.25
N PHE A 91 11.53 16.44 -1.55
CA PHE A 91 12.57 16.81 -2.52
C PHE A 91 12.72 18.33 -2.67
N THR A 92 11.64 19.08 -2.47
CA THR A 92 11.65 20.56 -2.55
C THR A 92 12.33 21.17 -1.34
N ALA A 93 11.97 20.73 -0.13
CA ALA A 93 12.55 21.27 1.11
C ALA A 93 13.84 20.54 1.53
N LYS A 94 14.23 19.47 0.83
CA LYS A 94 15.37 18.60 1.11
C LYS A 94 15.43 18.08 2.55
N LYS A 95 14.27 17.84 3.16
CA LYS A 95 14.14 17.40 4.55
C LYS A 95 13.18 16.23 4.70
N GLU A 96 13.40 15.46 5.76
CA GLU A 96 12.50 14.41 6.19
C GLU A 96 11.31 15.00 6.95
N TYR A 97 10.18 14.32 6.87
CA TYR A 97 8.98 14.66 7.62
C TYR A 97 8.16 13.40 7.89
N TYR A 98 7.33 13.44 8.93
CA TYR A 98 6.51 12.31 9.35
C TYR A 98 5.05 12.61 9.10
N LYS A 99 4.32 11.65 8.53
CA LYS A 99 2.87 11.74 8.34
C LYS A 99 2.20 10.42 8.65
N TYR A 100 0.94 10.51 9.02
CA TYR A 100 0.06 9.34 9.07
C TYR A 100 -0.30 8.88 7.67
N ILE A 101 -0.48 7.58 7.52
CA ILE A 101 -1.08 6.99 6.33
C ILE A 101 -2.34 6.23 6.70
N SER A 102 -3.29 6.21 5.78
CA SER A 102 -4.57 5.52 5.91
C SER A 102 -4.80 4.61 4.72
N LEU A 103 -5.67 3.62 4.92
CA LEU A 103 -6.12 2.75 3.84
C LEU A 103 -7.00 3.53 2.88
N ASP A 104 -6.78 3.30 1.60
CA ASP A 104 -7.54 3.90 0.51
C ASP A 104 -8.04 2.78 -0.40
N ARG A 105 -9.30 2.85 -0.85
CA ARG A 105 -9.88 1.77 -1.64
C ARG A 105 -9.30 1.71 -3.04
N GLU A 106 -8.99 2.86 -3.63
CA GLU A 106 -8.54 2.98 -5.02
C GLU A 106 -7.01 2.95 -5.10
N TYR A 107 -6.34 3.68 -4.21
CA TYR A 107 -4.89 3.85 -4.20
C TYR A 107 -4.18 2.87 -3.27
N GLY A 108 -4.93 2.12 -2.45
CA GLY A 108 -4.43 1.21 -1.43
C GLY A 108 -4.05 1.93 -0.15
N ILE A 109 -3.24 2.99 -0.28
CA ILE A 109 -2.77 3.82 0.82
C ILE A 109 -2.74 5.29 0.39
N SER A 110 -3.17 6.16 1.28
CA SER A 110 -3.11 7.62 1.14
C SER A 110 -2.37 8.25 2.33
N VAL A 111 -1.70 9.38 2.08
CA VAL A 111 -1.09 10.21 3.13
C VAL A 111 -2.15 11.14 3.71
N VAL A 112 -2.26 11.19 5.03
CA VAL A 112 -3.18 12.10 5.74
C VAL A 112 -2.47 13.44 5.93
N TRP A 113 -3.02 14.51 5.36
CA TRP A 113 -2.39 15.83 5.37
C TRP A 113 -2.87 16.73 6.50
N ASP A 114 -4.13 16.58 6.89
CA ASP A 114 -4.83 17.42 7.88
C ASP A 114 -4.36 17.18 9.33
N ILE A 115 -3.55 16.15 9.56
CA ILE A 115 -2.99 15.80 10.86
C ILE A 115 -1.47 15.91 10.77
N ASP A 116 -0.89 16.70 11.66
CA ASP A 116 0.55 16.76 11.85
C ASP A 116 0.98 15.73 12.90
N VAL A 117 2.11 15.08 12.63
CA VAL A 117 2.78 14.24 13.61
C VAL A 117 3.64 15.19 14.42
N GLU A 118 3.18 15.56 15.62
CA GLU A 118 4.02 16.33 16.54
C GLU A 118 5.27 15.50 16.85
N ASP A 119 6.44 16.10 16.63
CA ASP A 119 7.72 15.52 17.00
C ASP A 119 7.63 15.05 18.46
N LYS A 120 7.77 13.73 18.68
CA LYS A 120 8.10 13.25 20.02
C LYS A 120 9.53 13.72 20.28
N ILE A 121 9.63 14.90 20.88
CA ILE A 121 10.84 15.45 21.50
C ILE A 121 11.44 14.41 22.44
#